data_AF-A0A6L5FSB8-F1
#
_entry.id   AF-A0A6L5FSB8-F1
#
_cell.length_a   1.000
_cell.length_b   1.000
_cell.length_c   1.000
_cell.angle_alpha   90.00
_cell.angle_beta   90.00
_cell.angle_gamma   90.00
#
_symmetry.space_group_name_H-M   'P 1'
#
loop_
_entity.id
_entity.type
_entity.pdbx_description
1 polymer ?
#
loop_
_entity_poly.entity_id
_entity_poly.type
_entity_poly.pdbx_seq_one_letter_code
_entity_poly.pdbx_strand_id
1 'polypeptide(L)' 'MLDETRAELLARCRAAQAAGMDFPTLWHEILRPSPLVIGPPIQTIRDGKLRLEMQLVSGERIAFDSTSNKILAD' A
#
# COMPACT_ATOMS: atom_id res chain seq x y z
N MET A 1 22.79 6.68 0.92
CA MET A 1 21.65 5.75 0.79
C MET A 1 20.43 6.59 1.08
N LEU A 2 19.55 6.80 0.10
CA LEU A 2 18.27 7.44 0.38
C LEU A 2 17.38 6.33 0.93
N ASP A 3 17.23 6.28 2.24
CA ASP A 3 16.20 5.49 2.89
C ASP A 3 14.85 5.92 2.29
N GLU A 4 14.20 5.03 1.51
CA GLU A 4 12.85 5.30 1.01
C GLU A 4 11.96 5.61 2.21
N THR A 5 11.24 6.72 2.17
CA THR A 5 10.33 7.09 3.26
C THR A 5 8.91 6.58 2.99
N ARG A 6 8.11 6.40 4.04
CA ARG A 6 6.68 6.07 3.89
C ARG A 6 5.96 7.06 2.98
N ALA A 7 6.31 8.35 3.07
CA ALA A 7 5.72 9.40 2.24
C ALA A 7 6.03 9.21 0.74
N GLU A 8 7.28 8.84 0.41
CA GLU A 8 7.67 8.53 -0.97
C GLU A 8 6.98 7.26 -1.49
N LEU A 9 6.92 6.20 -0.68
CA LEU A 9 6.21 4.98 -1.05
C LEU A 9 4.73 5.28 -1.34
N LEU A 10 4.07 6.05 -0.47
CA LEU A 10 2.68 6.49 -0.67
C LEU A 10 2.52 7.35 -1.92
N ALA A 11 3.46 8.26 -2.19
CA ALA A 11 3.43 9.09 -3.40
C ALA A 11 3.55 8.23 -4.66
N ARG A 12 4.44 7.24 -4.69
CA ARG A 12 4.57 6.27 -5.79
C ARG A 12 3.30 5.46 -5.99
N CYS A 13 2.71 4.98 -4.90
CA CYS A 13 1.44 4.23 -4.97
C CYS A 13 0.31 5.11 -5.53
N ARG A 14 0.18 6.36 -5.07
CA ARG A 14 -0.83 7.31 -5.57
C ARG A 14 -0.62 7.64 -7.06
N ALA A 15 0.64 7.84 -7.48
CA ALA A 15 0.97 8.08 -8.88
C ALA A 15 0.59 6.88 -9.77
N ALA A 16 0.87 5.66 -9.31
CA ALA A 16 0.48 4.45 -10.03
C ALA A 16 -1.04 4.27 -10.09
N GLN A 17 -1.76 4.52 -8.99
CA GLN A 17 -3.23 4.50 -9.01
C GLN A 17 -3.81 5.56 -9.94
N ALA A 18 -3.24 6.76 -9.97
CA ALA A 18 -3.65 7.82 -10.90
C ALA A 18 -3.38 7.44 -12.37
N ALA A 19 -2.36 6.62 -12.62
CA ALA A 19 -2.10 6.02 -13.93
C ALA A 19 -3.02 4.84 -14.28
N GLY A 20 -3.99 4.50 -13.41
CA GLY A 20 -4.94 3.41 -13.61
C GLY A 20 -4.43 2.03 -13.19
N MET A 21 -3.35 1.96 -12.42
CA MET A 21 -2.82 0.69 -11.93
C MET A 21 -3.72 0.08 -10.84
N ASP A 22 -4.11 -1.17 -11.03
CA ASP A 22 -4.83 -1.95 -10.02
C ASP A 22 -3.91 -2.41 -8.88
N PHE A 23 -4.51 -2.69 -7.72
CA PHE A 23 -3.78 -3.14 -6.53
C PHE A 23 -2.83 -4.32 -6.78
N PRO A 24 -3.21 -5.41 -7.51
CA PRO A 24 -2.28 -6.52 -7.75
C PRO A 24 -1.01 -6.08 -8.47
N THR A 25 -1.14 -5.26 -9.52
CA THR A 25 0.00 -4.73 -10.26
C THR A 25 0.84 -3.80 -9.37
N LEU A 26 0.19 -2.91 -8.62
CA LEU A 26 0.84 -2.01 -7.67
C LEU A 26 1.60 -2.77 -6.58
N TRP A 27 1.03 -3.88 -6.10
CA TRP A 27 1.67 -4.78 -5.14
C TRP A 27 2.95 -5.38 -5.72
N HIS A 28 2.88 -5.93 -6.93
CA HIS A 28 4.01 -6.60 -7.56
C HIS A 28 5.13 -5.64 -7.96
N GLU A 29 4.79 -4.46 -8.49
CA GLU A 29 5.75 -3.52 -9.09
C GLU A 29 6.33 -2.51 -8.09
N ILE A 30 5.59 -2.15 -7.03
CA ILE A 30 5.96 -1.05 -6.13
C ILE A 30 6.11 -1.52 -4.69
N LEU A 31 5.10 -2.19 -4.13
CA LEU A 31 5.08 -2.50 -2.70
C LEU A 31 5.99 -3.67 -2.32
N ARG A 32 5.88 -4.79 -3.03
CA ARG A 32 6.69 -5.98 -2.80
C ARG A 32 8.21 -5.72 -2.92
N PRO A 33 8.70 -4.94 -3.90
CA PRO A 33 10.13 -4.62 -3.97
C PRO A 33 10.56 -3.52 -2.99
N SER A 34 9.64 -2.81 -2.34
CA SER A 34 9.98 -1.77 -1.37
C SER A 34 10.57 -2.40 -0.10
N PRO A 35 11.74 -1.92 0.37
CA PRO A 35 12.35 -2.39 1.63
C PRO A 35 11.54 -1.98 2.86
N LEU A 36 10.59 -1.06 2.71
CA LEU A 36 9.73 -0.63 3.81
C LEU A 36 8.63 -1.62 4.12
N VAL A 37 8.23 -2.48 3.18
CA VAL A 37 7.07 -3.37 3.32
C VAL A 37 7.49 -4.71 3.92
N ILE A 38 6.83 -5.10 5.00
CA ILE A 38 7.02 -6.39 5.66
C ILE A 38 5.93 -7.36 5.21
N GLY A 39 6.34 -8.38 4.47
CA GLY A 39 5.48 -9.53 4.15
C GLY A 39 4.32 -9.18 3.23
N PRO A 40 3.40 -10.14 2.97
CA PRO A 40 2.26 -9.95 2.08
C PRO A 40 1.19 -9.02 2.69
N PRO A 41 0.30 -8.43 1.86
CA PRO A 41 -0.82 -7.64 2.35
C PRO A 41 -1.77 -8.54 3.16
N ILE A 42 -2.20 -8.04 4.32
CA ILE A 42 -3.17 -8.69 5.19
C ILE A 42 -4.55 -8.15 4.83
N GLN A 43 -5.46 -9.04 4.47
CA GLN A 43 -6.84 -8.67 4.23
C GLN A 43 -7.58 -8.56 5.56
N THR A 44 -8.16 -7.39 5.82
CA THR A 44 -8.94 -7.12 7.03
C THR A 44 -10.29 -6.52 6.69
N ILE A 45 -11.24 -6.67 7.61
CA ILE A 45 -12.54 -6.02 7.52
C ILE A 45 -12.58 -4.97 8.62
N ARG A 46 -12.60 -3.69 8.25
CA ARG A 46 -12.76 -2.57 9.18
C ARG A 46 -13.91 -1.68 8.72
N ASP A 47 -14.81 -1.40 9.64
CA ASP A 47 -16.02 -0.58 9.39
C ASP A 47 -16.89 -1.16 8.25
N GLY A 48 -16.95 -2.50 8.15
CA GLY A 48 -17.66 -3.21 7.09
C GLY A 48 -17.01 -3.13 5.71
N LYS A 49 -15.80 -2.56 5.59
CA LYS A 49 -15.05 -2.45 4.33
C LYS A 49 -13.86 -3.40 4.31
N LEU A 50 -13.66 -4.01 3.15
CA LEU A 50 -12.59 -4.97 2.89
C LEU A 50 -11.31 -4.21 2.53
N ARG A 51 -10.35 -4.23 3.43
CA ARG A 51 -9.08 -3.49 3.34
C ARG A 51 -7.93 -4.46 3.14
N LEU A 52 -6.91 -3.99 2.44
CA LEU A 52 -5.63 -4.66 2.27
C LEU A 52 -4.60 -3.81 3.01
N GLU A 53 -4.10 -4.33 4.12
CA GLU A 53 -3.17 -3.63 4.99
C GLU A 53 -1.77 -4.19 4.81
N MET A 54 -0.80 -3.32 4.51
CA MET A 54 0.60 -3.68 4.51
C MET A 54 1.27 -3.14 5.74
N GLN A 55 2.04 -3.99 6.39
CA GLN A 55 2.84 -3.61 7.54
C GLN A 55 4.16 -3.04 7.05
N LEU A 56 4.58 -1.92 7.64
CA LEU A 56 5.87 -1.31 7.35
C LEU A 56 6.90 -1.68 8.42
N VAL A 57 8.18 -1.59 8.06
CA VAL A 57 9.31 -1.78 8.98
C VAL A 57 9.30 -0.81 10.16
N SER A 58 8.70 0.37 9.97
CA SER A 58 8.50 1.36 11.05
C SER A 58 7.41 0.96 12.05
N GLY A 59 6.64 -0.11 11.79
CA GLY A 59 5.46 -0.49 12.57
C GLY A 59 4.17 0.21 12.11
N GLU A 60 4.27 1.18 11.21
CA GLU A 60 3.12 1.81 10.56
C GLU A 60 2.43 0.86 9.59
N ARG A 61 1.21 1.22 9.17
CA ARG A 61 0.45 0.48 8.17
C ARG A 61 0.07 1.38 7.01
N ILE A 62 -0.09 0.77 5.84
CA ILE A 62 -0.76 1.39 4.70
C ILE A 62 -1.96 0.51 4.37
N ALA A 63 -3.14 1.11 4.34
CA ALA A 63 -4.37 0.41 4.02
C ALA A 63 -4.85 0.80 2.63
N PHE A 64 -5.31 -0.19 1.86
CA PHE A 64 -5.93 -0.03 0.56
C PHE A 64 -7.36 -0.53 0.62
N ASP A 65 -8.30 0.26 0.11
CA ASP A 65 -9.66 -0.20 -0.11
C ASP A 65 -9.68 -1.08 -1.36
N SER A 66 -9.89 -2.38 -1.16
CA SER A 66 -9.90 -3.35 -2.26
C SER A 66 -11.08 -3.17 -3.22
N THR A 67 -12.19 -2.60 -2.74
CA THR A 67 -13.41 -2.38 -3.52
C THR A 67 -13.29 -1.16 -4.42
N SER A 68 -12.65 -0.09 -3.93
CA SER A 68 -12.54 1.21 -4.61
C SER A 68 -11.19 1.44 -5.27
N ASN A 69 -10.22 0.52 -5.07
CA ASN A 69 -8.82 0.68 -5.43
C ASN A 69 -8.24 2.04 -4.99
N LYS A 70 -8.46 2.41 -3.73
CA LYS A 70 -8.00 3.69 -3.15
C LYS A 70 -7.14 3.47 -1.92
N ILE A 71 -6.04 4.20 -1.83
CA ILE A 71 -5.26 4.28 -0.59
C ILE A 71 -6.08 5.01 0.48
N LEU A 72 -6.18 4.40 1.65
CA LEU A 72 -6.83 4.96 2.82
C LEU A 72 -5.81 5.73 3.66
N ALA A 73 -6.22 6.90 4.17
CA ALA A 73 -5.49 7.65 5.17
C ALA A 73 -5.97 7.21 6.56
N ASP A 74 -5.50 6.06 7.03
CA ASP A 74 -5.63 5.65 8.45
C ASP A 74 -4.39 6.14 9.21
#